data_AF-A0A947II51-F1
#
_entry.id   AF-A0A947II51-F1
#
_cell.length_a   1.000
_cell.length_b   1.000
_cell.length_c   1.000
_cell.angle_alpha   90.00
_cell.angle_beta   90.00
_cell.angle_gamma   90.00
#
_symmetry.space_group_name_H-M   'P 1'
#
loop_
_entity.id
_entity.type
_entity.pdbx_description
1 polymer ?
#
loop_
_entity_poly.entity_id
_entity_poly.type
_entity_poly.pdbx_seq_one_letter_code
_entity_poly.pdbx_strand_id
1 'polypeptide(L)'
;MKEKRRRVRVVESYTASNPDPLNVRMGEKVTLGKRDDEWPGWIWCTDARGQSSWIYESLLQIAGDHALMKEDYDATELTVSEGEELTVLRSVGGWLLCETENGEKGWIPEKNATPLWTYLEIIRFQIRDAAAKHSRAKCARNVFSKRTSSLR
;
A
#
# COMPACT_ATOMS: atom_id res chain seq x y z
N MET A 1 -4.23 23.74 0.26
CA MET A 1 -4.05 22.73 1.33
C MET A 1 -2.81 21.94 0.97
N LYS A 2 -1.75 21.91 1.79
CA LYS A 2 -0.52 21.18 1.46
C LYS A 2 -0.76 19.71 1.77
N GLU A 3 -0.94 18.89 0.73
CA GLU A 3 -0.94 17.43 0.81
C GLU A 3 0.27 17.00 1.66
N LYS A 4 0.02 16.26 2.74
CA LYS A 4 1.05 15.85 3.68
C LYS A 4 1.86 14.76 2.99
N ARG A 5 3.01 15.12 2.38
CA ARG A 5 3.92 14.16 1.73
C ARG A 5 4.30 13.06 2.72
N ARG A 6 3.70 11.88 2.57
CA ARG A 6 4.01 10.70 3.39
C ARG A 6 5.35 10.18 2.87
N ARG A 7 6.39 10.26 3.69
CA ARG A 7 7.69 9.67 3.35
C ARG A 7 7.78 8.25 3.89
N VAL A 8 8.42 7.39 3.14
CA VAL A 8 8.70 6.01 3.54
C VAL A 8 10.18 5.72 3.36
N ARG A 9 10.69 4.75 4.11
CA ARG A 9 12.02 4.17 3.90
C ARG A 9 11.85 2.75 3.41
N VAL A 10 12.57 2.39 2.36
CA VAL A 10 12.64 1.03 1.84
C VAL A 10 13.32 0.15 2.89
N VAL A 11 12.66 -0.92 3.29
CA VAL A 11 13.17 -1.90 4.27
C VAL A 11 13.58 -3.21 3.62
N GLU A 12 13.19 -3.42 2.36
CA GLU A 12 13.58 -4.56 1.55
C GLU A 12 13.66 -4.11 0.10
N SER A 13 14.81 -4.37 -0.56
CA SER A 13 15.03 -4.00 -1.96
C SER A 13 13.96 -4.61 -2.89
N TYR A 14 13.63 -3.87 -3.95
CA TYR A 14 12.65 -4.29 -4.95
C TYR A 14 13.17 -3.94 -6.34
N THR A 15 13.09 -4.89 -7.26
CA THR A 15 13.49 -4.70 -8.65
C THR A 15 12.24 -4.69 -9.52
N ALA A 16 12.13 -3.67 -10.37
CA ALA A 16 11.06 -3.57 -11.35
C ALA A 16 11.04 -4.84 -12.22
N SER A 17 9.88 -5.48 -12.27
CA SER A 17 9.67 -6.76 -12.92
C SER A 17 9.26 -6.61 -14.39
N ASN A 18 8.71 -5.44 -14.76
CA ASN A 18 8.22 -5.18 -16.10
C ASN A 18 9.00 -4.04 -16.81
N PRO A 19 9.75 -4.34 -17.89
CA PRO A 19 10.49 -3.34 -18.64
C PRO A 19 9.62 -2.50 -19.59
N ASP A 20 8.39 -2.94 -19.91
CA ASP A 20 7.46 -2.21 -20.78
C ASP A 20 6.15 -1.93 -20.02
N PRO A 21 6.14 -0.85 -19.21
CA PRO A 21 5.00 -0.56 -18.35
C PRO A 21 3.78 -0.12 -19.16
N LEU A 22 2.64 -0.70 -18.81
CA LEU A 22 1.36 -0.31 -19.37
C LEU A 22 1.05 1.16 -19.01
N ASN A 23 0.85 1.97 -20.05
CA ASN A 23 0.49 3.37 -19.94
C ASN A 23 -0.86 3.62 -20.61
N VAL A 24 -1.89 3.84 -19.80
CA VAL A 24 -3.28 4.00 -20.26
C VAL A 24 -3.86 5.31 -19.72
N ARG A 25 -4.60 6.01 -20.58
CA ARG A 25 -5.23 7.29 -20.24
C ARG A 25 -6.65 7.12 -19.76
N MET A 26 -7.14 8.09 -19.00
CA MET A 26 -8.55 8.21 -18.65
C MET A 26 -9.45 8.05 -19.89
N GLY A 27 -10.46 7.19 -19.78
CA GLY A 27 -11.41 6.89 -20.85
C GLY A 27 -10.90 5.88 -21.89
N GLU A 28 -9.62 5.48 -21.85
CA GLU A 28 -9.14 4.41 -22.74
C GLU A 28 -9.71 3.06 -22.31
N LYS A 29 -9.96 2.21 -23.32
CA LYS A 29 -10.52 0.88 -23.14
C LYS A 29 -9.41 -0.15 -22.92
N VAL A 30 -9.59 -0.98 -21.90
CA VAL A 30 -8.78 -2.17 -21.64
C VAL A 30 -9.65 -3.42 -21.64
N THR A 31 -9.09 -4.52 -22.12
CA THR A 31 -9.71 -5.85 -22.06
C THR A 31 -9.40 -6.47 -20.70
N LEU A 32 -10.41 -7.02 -20.03
CA LEU A 32 -10.25 -7.67 -18.74
C LEU A 32 -9.85 -9.13 -18.93
N GLY A 33 -8.74 -9.53 -18.31
CA GLY A 33 -8.24 -10.89 -18.27
C GLY A 33 -8.49 -11.57 -16.92
N LYS A 34 -7.47 -12.26 -16.40
CA LYS A 34 -7.53 -12.95 -15.10
C LYS A 34 -7.62 -11.95 -13.94
N ARG A 35 -8.33 -12.34 -12.88
CA ARG A 35 -8.24 -11.69 -11.57
C ARG A 35 -7.12 -12.36 -10.77
N ASP A 36 -6.48 -11.59 -9.90
CA ASP A 36 -5.46 -12.15 -9.01
C ASP A 36 -6.14 -12.77 -7.78
N ASP A 37 -5.89 -14.06 -7.55
CA ASP A 37 -6.44 -14.80 -6.40
C ASP A 37 -5.66 -14.50 -5.11
N GLU A 38 -4.38 -14.13 -5.22
CA GLU A 38 -3.51 -13.77 -4.09
C GLU A 38 -3.70 -12.31 -3.67
N TRP A 39 -4.03 -11.44 -4.64
CA TRP A 39 -4.23 -10.00 -4.43
C TRP A 39 -5.64 -9.54 -4.86
N PRO A 40 -6.64 -9.66 -3.97
CA PRO A 40 -8.03 -9.29 -4.27
C PRO A 40 -8.16 -7.86 -4.80
N GLY A 41 -8.89 -7.72 -5.90
CA GLY A 41 -9.13 -6.44 -6.58
C GLY A 41 -8.13 -6.11 -7.69
N TRP A 42 -7.06 -6.87 -7.86
CA TRP A 42 -6.16 -6.73 -9.02
C TRP A 42 -6.68 -7.54 -10.22
N ILE A 43 -6.74 -6.89 -11.37
CA ILE A 43 -7.22 -7.49 -12.63
C ILE A 43 -6.16 -7.30 -13.70
N TRP A 44 -5.79 -8.38 -14.38
CA TRP A 44 -4.89 -8.34 -15.53
C TRP A 44 -5.60 -7.68 -16.69
N CYS A 45 -5.11 -6.53 -17.11
CA CYS A 45 -5.73 -5.72 -18.16
C CYS A 45 -4.79 -5.62 -19.35
N THR A 46 -5.35 -5.70 -20.56
CA THR A 46 -4.59 -5.55 -21.81
C THR A 46 -5.14 -4.38 -22.62
N ASP A 47 -4.28 -3.46 -23.05
CA ASP A 47 -4.69 -2.34 -23.91
C ASP A 47 -4.83 -2.73 -25.38
N ALA A 48 -5.25 -1.77 -26.21
CA ALA A 48 -5.36 -1.96 -27.66
C ALA A 48 -4.02 -2.20 -28.37
N ARG A 49 -2.88 -1.95 -27.70
CA ARG A 49 -1.51 -2.13 -28.22
C ARG A 49 -0.96 -3.52 -27.87
N GLY A 50 -1.70 -4.31 -27.08
CA GLY A 50 -1.29 -5.63 -26.61
C GLY A 50 -0.41 -5.60 -25.36
N GLN A 51 -0.18 -4.42 -24.77
CA GLN A 51 0.53 -4.30 -23.50
C GLN A 51 -0.39 -4.71 -22.37
N SER A 52 0.16 -5.39 -21.37
CA SER A 52 -0.64 -5.90 -20.25
C SER A 52 0.00 -5.60 -18.91
N SER A 53 -0.83 -5.27 -17.92
CA SER A 53 -0.40 -5.08 -16.55
C SER A 53 -1.55 -5.32 -15.57
N TRP A 54 -1.22 -5.47 -14.30
CA TRP A 54 -2.19 -5.53 -13.22
C TRP A 54 -2.72 -4.12 -12.95
N ILE A 55 -4.04 -3.98 -12.94
CA ILE A 55 -4.74 -2.73 -12.58
C ILE A 55 -5.73 -3.04 -11.46
N TYR A 56 -5.71 -2.20 -10.43
CA TYR A 56 -6.66 -2.31 -9.33
C TYR A 56 -8.06 -1.89 -9.78
N GLU A 57 -9.07 -2.68 -9.44
CA GLU A 57 -10.45 -2.54 -9.94
C GLU A 57 -11.07 -1.16 -9.64
N SER A 58 -10.62 -0.46 -8.60
CA SER A 58 -11.14 0.88 -8.28
C SER A 58 -10.81 1.92 -9.36
N LEU A 59 -9.77 1.66 -10.16
CA LEU A 59 -9.32 2.48 -11.29
C LEU A 59 -10.11 2.20 -12.57
N LEU A 60 -10.95 1.17 -12.56
CA LEU A 60 -11.67 0.65 -13.71
C LEU A 60 -13.17 0.94 -13.61
N GLN A 61 -13.76 1.30 -14.74
CA GLN A 61 -15.20 1.25 -14.95
C GLN A 61 -15.51 -0.01 -15.77
N ILE A 62 -15.83 -1.09 -15.08
CA ILE A 62 -16.06 -2.42 -15.68
C ILE A 62 -17.39 -2.44 -16.45
N ALA A 63 -17.34 -2.95 -17.68
CA ALA A 63 -18.48 -3.16 -18.58
C ALA A 63 -18.33 -4.51 -19.31
N GLY A 64 -18.79 -5.59 -18.69
CA GLY A 64 -18.68 -6.94 -19.26
C GLY A 64 -17.24 -7.45 -19.27
N ASP A 65 -16.70 -7.70 -20.46
CA ASP A 65 -15.35 -8.23 -20.72
C ASP A 65 -14.28 -7.14 -20.87
N HIS A 66 -14.67 -5.88 -20.76
CA HIS A 66 -13.77 -4.73 -20.86
C HIS A 66 -14.04 -3.72 -19.76
N ALA A 67 -13.13 -2.75 -19.62
CA ALA A 67 -13.30 -1.61 -18.75
C ALA A 67 -12.79 -0.33 -19.41
N LEU A 68 -13.32 0.80 -18.97
CA LEU A 68 -12.74 2.11 -19.24
C LEU A 68 -11.91 2.55 -18.04
N MET A 69 -10.75 3.13 -18.30
CA MET A 69 -9.94 3.74 -17.25
C MET A 69 -10.65 4.95 -16.67
N LYS A 70 -10.77 5.03 -15.35
CA LYS A 70 -11.39 6.17 -14.67
C LYS A 70 -10.46 7.38 -14.54
N GLU A 71 -9.18 7.16 -14.72
CA GLU A 71 -8.11 8.17 -14.64
C GLU A 71 -6.86 7.65 -15.37
N ASP A 72 -5.86 8.52 -15.57
CA ASP A 72 -4.57 8.14 -16.14
C ASP A 72 -3.84 7.16 -15.20
N TYR A 73 -3.25 6.11 -15.77
CA TYR A 73 -2.51 5.09 -15.04
C TYR A 73 -1.22 4.75 -15.77
N ASP A 74 -0.13 4.85 -15.01
CA ASP A 74 1.21 4.44 -15.40
C ASP A 74 1.62 3.29 -14.48
N ALA A 75 1.83 2.11 -15.07
CA ALA A 75 2.24 0.91 -14.36
C ALA A 75 3.75 0.80 -14.15
N THR A 76 4.51 1.88 -14.37
CA THR A 76 5.97 1.90 -14.14
C THR A 76 6.29 1.52 -12.70
N GLU A 77 7.14 0.52 -12.53
CA GLU A 77 7.67 0.08 -11.24
C GLU A 77 9.04 0.73 -10.98
N LEU A 78 9.34 1.07 -9.73
CA LEU A 78 10.68 1.54 -9.36
C LEU A 78 11.58 0.37 -8.99
N THR A 79 12.86 0.47 -9.35
CA THR A 79 13.91 -0.35 -8.75
C THR A 79 14.53 0.42 -7.60
N VAL A 80 14.44 -0.13 -6.38
CA VAL A 80 14.86 0.53 -5.15
C VAL A 80 15.67 -0.41 -4.26
N SER A 81 16.60 0.16 -3.53
CA SER A 81 17.47 -0.52 -2.57
C SER A 81 17.01 -0.29 -1.14
N GLU A 82 17.26 -1.26 -0.26
CA GLU A 82 17.08 -1.09 1.18
C GLU A 82 17.78 0.20 1.69
N GLY A 83 17.07 0.97 2.50
CA GLY A 83 17.54 2.22 3.08
C GLY A 83 17.15 3.48 2.30
N GLU A 84 16.71 3.36 1.04
CA GLU A 84 16.27 4.50 0.24
C GLU A 84 15.03 5.18 0.85
N GLU A 85 14.98 6.52 0.77
CA GLU A 85 13.82 7.30 1.21
C GLU A 85 13.00 7.77 0.01
N LEU A 86 11.69 7.52 0.05
CA LEU A 86 10.78 7.83 -1.03
C LEU A 86 9.64 8.72 -0.55
N THR A 87 9.13 9.56 -1.46
CA THR A 87 7.90 10.31 -1.23
C THR A 87 6.73 9.54 -1.81
N VAL A 88 5.80 9.10 -0.95
CA VAL A 88 4.56 8.45 -1.40
C VAL A 88 3.61 9.50 -1.99
N LEU A 89 3.29 9.33 -3.26
CA LEU A 89 2.29 10.12 -3.99
C LEU A 89 0.90 9.51 -3.84
N ARG A 90 0.81 8.18 -3.83
CA ARG A 90 -0.47 7.45 -3.77
C ARG A 90 -0.29 6.05 -3.19
N SER A 91 -1.35 5.50 -2.63
CA SER A 91 -1.45 4.08 -2.25
C SER A 91 -2.69 3.46 -2.87
N VAL A 92 -2.56 2.29 -3.49
CA VAL A 92 -3.65 1.55 -4.14
C VAL A 92 -3.40 0.06 -3.95
N GLY A 93 -4.36 -0.69 -3.40
CA GLY A 93 -4.33 -2.15 -3.41
C GLY A 93 -3.08 -2.81 -2.81
N GLY A 94 -2.43 -2.18 -1.81
CA GLY A 94 -1.19 -2.68 -1.22
C GLY A 94 0.09 -2.27 -1.96
N TRP A 95 -0.01 -1.35 -2.92
CA TRP A 95 1.11 -0.78 -3.65
C TRP A 95 1.19 0.73 -3.42
N LEU A 96 2.42 1.27 -3.47
CA LEU A 96 2.72 2.68 -3.26
C LEU A 96 3.31 3.26 -4.54
N LEU A 97 2.64 4.28 -5.10
CA LEU A 97 3.24 5.14 -6.12
C LEU A 97 4.14 6.12 -5.40
N CYS A 98 5.43 6.02 -5.68
CA CYS A 98 6.49 6.77 -5.02
C CYS A 98 7.22 7.68 -6.01
N GLU A 99 7.87 8.71 -5.47
CA GLU A 99 8.81 9.58 -6.15
C GLU A 99 10.16 9.52 -5.41
N THR A 100 11.24 9.25 -6.15
CA THR A 100 12.62 9.26 -5.65
C THR A 100 13.12 10.70 -5.49
N GLU A 101 14.25 10.89 -4.81
CA GLU A 101 14.88 12.23 -4.71
C GLU A 101 15.29 12.80 -6.08
N ASN A 102 15.58 11.92 -7.05
CA ASN A 102 15.91 12.28 -8.43
C ASN A 102 14.67 12.60 -9.28
N GLY A 103 13.46 12.48 -8.73
CA GLY A 103 12.19 12.77 -9.42
C GLY A 103 11.64 11.61 -10.25
N GLU A 104 12.24 10.42 -10.16
CA GLU A 104 11.71 9.22 -10.82
C GLU A 104 10.46 8.74 -10.09
N LYS A 105 9.43 8.32 -10.84
CA LYS A 105 8.16 7.87 -10.29
C LYS A 105 7.87 6.44 -10.68
N GLY A 106 7.27 5.72 -9.75
CA GLY A 106 6.76 4.38 -10.04
C GLY A 106 6.31 3.65 -8.78
N TRP A 107 5.78 2.47 -8.99
CA TRP A 107 5.17 1.64 -7.96
C TRP A 107 6.19 0.76 -7.27
N ILE A 108 6.00 0.61 -5.96
CA ILE A 108 6.64 -0.44 -5.15
C ILE A 108 5.58 -1.13 -4.28
N PRO A 109 5.77 -2.38 -3.87
CA PRO A 109 4.87 -3.02 -2.91
C PRO A 109 4.95 -2.33 -1.54
N GLU A 110 3.81 -2.11 -0.86
CA GLU A 110 3.78 -1.45 0.45
C GLU A 110 4.56 -2.22 1.51
N LYS A 111 4.63 -3.56 1.39
CA LYS A 111 5.41 -4.42 2.29
C LYS A 111 6.92 -4.11 2.28
N ASN A 112 7.44 -3.55 1.18
CA ASN A 112 8.85 -3.24 1.01
C ASN A 112 9.23 -1.90 1.65
N ALA A 113 8.28 -1.14 2.20
CA ALA A 113 8.54 0.18 2.75
C ALA A 113 7.85 0.42 4.11
N THR A 114 8.53 1.15 4.99
CA THR A 114 7.98 1.57 6.28
C THR A 114 7.80 3.08 6.33
N PRO A 115 6.74 3.62 6.94
CA PRO A 115 6.60 5.07 7.12
C PRO A 115 7.79 5.66 7.90
N LEU A 116 8.36 6.74 7.38
CA LEU A 116 9.35 7.53 8.11
C LEU A 116 8.60 8.33 9.18
N TRP A 117 8.57 7.80 10.39
CA TRP A 117 7.99 8.51 11.51
C TRP A 117 8.87 9.68 11.88
N THR A 118 8.24 10.83 12.10
CA THR A 118 8.92 11.90 12.82
C THR A 118 9.15 11.43 14.25
N TYR A 119 10.24 11.88 14.88
CA TYR A 119 10.59 11.54 16.25
C TYR A 119 9.42 11.66 17.25
N LEU A 120 8.52 12.63 17.03
CA LEU A 120 7.30 12.83 17.83
C LEU A 120 6.23 11.74 17.63
N GLU A 121 6.11 11.17 16.44
CA GLU A 121 5.19 10.07 16.16
C GLU A 121 5.68 8.76 16.78
N ILE A 122 7.00 8.54 16.83
CA ILE A 122 7.65 7.44 17.58
C ILE A 122 7.27 7.51 19.07
N ILE A 123 7.41 8.69 19.68
CA ILE A 123 7.05 8.88 21.09
C ILE A 123 5.54 8.68 21.31
N ARG A 124 4.68 9.22 20.44
CA ARG A 124 3.21 9.06 20.56
C ARG A 124 2.77 7.60 20.51
N PHE A 125 3.36 6.81 19.61
CA PHE A 125 3.06 5.38 19.52
C PHE A 125 3.57 4.61 20.74
N GLN A 126 4.79 4.89 21.21
CA GLN A 126 5.33 4.28 22.43
C GLN A 126 4.44 4.58 23.66
N ILE A 127 3.92 5.81 23.77
CA ILE A 127 2.99 6.20 24.85
C ILE A 127 1.66 5.44 24.73
N ARG A 128 1.08 5.31 23.53
CA ARG A 128 -0.17 4.56 23.30
C ARG A 128 -0.02 3.07 23.62
N ASP A 129 1.07 2.46 23.19
CA ASP A 129 1.34 1.04 23.43
C ASP A 129 1.62 0.77 24.93
N ALA A 130 2.32 1.67 25.61
CA ALA A 130 2.50 1.62 27.06
C ALA A 130 1.16 1.73 27.81
N ALA A 131 0.28 2.64 27.39
CA ALA A 131 -1.06 2.78 27.97
C ALA A 131 -1.93 1.53 27.76
N ALA A 132 -1.86 0.89 26.58
CA ALA A 132 -2.57 -0.35 26.29
C ALA A 132 -2.07 -1.54 27.14
N LYS A 133 -0.75 -1.65 27.34
CA LYS A 133 -0.14 -2.66 28.23
C LYS A 133 -0.54 -2.44 29.69
N HIS A 134 -0.59 -1.19 30.15
CA HIS A 134 -1.00 -0.85 31.51
C HIS A 134 -2.50 -1.12 31.77
N SER A 135 -3.36 -0.94 30.76
CA SER A 135 -4.78 -1.30 30.80
C SER A 135 -4.99 -2.82 30.89
N ARG A 136 -4.29 -3.61 30.07
CA ARG A 136 -4.33 -5.09 30.12
C ARG A 136 -3.81 -5.62 31.46
N ALA A 137 -2.77 -5.02 32.03
CA ALA A 137 -2.24 -5.37 33.36
C ALA A 137 -3.19 -5.00 34.51
N LYS A 138 -4.04 -3.96 34.36
CA LYS A 138 -5.12 -3.67 35.33
C LYS A 138 -6.29 -4.65 35.20
N CYS A 139 -6.67 -5.02 33.98
CA CYS A 139 -7.75 -5.97 33.74
C CYS A 139 -7.41 -7.38 34.28
N ALA A 140 -6.17 -7.85 34.05
CA ALA A 140 -5.70 -9.15 34.56
C ALA A 140 -5.68 -9.24 36.10
N ARG A 141 -5.31 -8.15 36.78
CA ARG A 141 -5.34 -8.08 38.26
C ARG A 141 -6.76 -8.13 38.83
N ASN A 142 -7.73 -7.55 38.13
CA ASN A 142 -9.13 -7.51 38.58
C ASN A 142 -9.86 -8.87 38.42
N VAL A 143 -9.42 -9.70 37.48
CA VAL A 143 -9.95 -11.07 37.30
C VAL A 143 -9.38 -12.03 38.36
N PHE A 144 -8.12 -11.87 38.76
CA PHE A 144 -7.50 -12.69 39.80
C PHE A 144 -8.09 -12.42 41.20
N SER A 145 -8.42 -11.16 41.51
CA SER A 145 -9.04 -10.77 42.78
C SER A 145 -10.45 -11.32 42.99
N LYS A 146 -11.17 -11.69 41.92
CA LYS A 146 -12.56 -12.20 42.02
C LYS A 146 -12.66 -13.72 42.16
N ARG A 147 -11.56 -14.47 41.97
CA ARG A 147 -11.55 -15.94 42.09
C ARG A 147 -11.15 -16.45 43.48
N THR A 148 -10.55 -15.63 44.33
CA THR A 148 -10.10 -16.04 45.67
C THR A 148 -11.18 -15.87 46.75
N SER A 149 -12.32 -15.27 46.43
CA SER A 149 -13.42 -14.98 47.38
C SER A 149 -14.60 -15.96 47.32
N SER A 150 -14.47 -17.12 46.66
CA SER A 150 -15.54 -18.13 46.54
C SER A 150 -15.14 -19.54 47.02
N LEU A 151 -14.17 -19.64 47.93
CA LEU A 151 -13.85 -20.88 48.64
C LEU A 151 -13.94 -20.61 50.14
N ARG A 152 -15.17 -20.58 50.64
CA ARG A 152 -15.54 -20.86 52.04
C ARG A 152 -16.90 -21.53 52.05
#